data_AF-A0A1I8GJ75-F1
#
_entry.id   AF-A0A1I8GJ75-F1
#
_cell.length_a   1.000
_cell.length_b   1.000
_cell.length_c   1.000
_cell.angle_alpha   90.00
_cell.angle_beta   90.00
_cell.angle_gamma   90.00
#
_symmetry.space_group_name_H-M   'P 1'
#
loop_
_entity.id
_entity.type
_entity.pdbx_description
1 polymer ?
#
loop_
_entity_poly.entity_id
_entity_poly.type
_entity_poly.pdbx_seq_one_letter_code
_entity_poly.pdbx_strand_id
1 'polypeptide(L)'
;MLEPQDIDTLASTPRNSVSDDCARCEQLAGPMGHCAQHTTVEGLPNLLTAGSLWRKIVWSVILLMALACCTTHLILLIIDFHNSGVASTMMLNENVVEFPDLTICGLKPISESFLAQSFERNWTDLLLHYTRRLDGWFNDESSLQRRNESITDYMERMKALYYKMFEIVRLDKTFLDSWLSMHYQSSIFSCRFKRLPCEPSNFSLIQDHHHFDCLTFSPSESNKMADHGSKFNSILLINLFTDSSIFESHYQKHAAYKASSKTYYDKGLSLTEYLTTNPEEFPLNQILANNEQPNGISAILHPRNTYPFNGYQSYIISSGTSATFRISTLEKHKLNYKGRERCSDKPPDEVVYRTVRSVVNGTSESRAFVRSPEDDLYTWAQAELFKKCGCRSHRSPTGASSSSLCYHVQPDEDGAPRPTLPKEALDRIRCHDRWWSKLLNSAPNHVTMWKPCHSVSREVQLESLDWPSDEDLMPIAVSFIKMRQRNAQHRDEYAVPSWNSSLTARTTYLRDYSAVHSLSRDSESLTKLLKESMPKAAKALNTQKVKENVVRLVVRLESPYSIAYTESFTYQWFEILSELIDLIWLIAIWDSQVGHVKRSDREDVKQLEKLGSALQNERVPEFFTSGCSMYIE
;
A
#
# COMPACT_ATOMS: atom_id res chain seq x y z
N MET A 1 22.35 -85.95 -24.09
CA MET A 1 22.76 -86.93 -25.11
C MET A 1 24.26 -86.75 -25.28
N LEU A 2 25.01 -87.80 -24.92
CA LEU A 2 26.43 -88.02 -25.15
C LEU A 2 27.45 -87.19 -24.33
N GLU A 3 27.77 -87.71 -23.15
CA GLU A 3 29.16 -88.08 -22.77
C GLU A 3 29.58 -89.29 -23.68
N PRO A 4 30.86 -89.73 -23.83
CA PRO A 4 31.98 -89.50 -22.91
C PRO A 4 33.44 -89.60 -23.49
N GLN A 5 34.40 -89.66 -22.54
CA GLN A 5 35.71 -90.36 -22.56
C GLN A 5 36.88 -89.76 -23.37
N ASP A 6 38.15 -89.86 -22.96
CA ASP A 6 38.88 -90.27 -21.74
C ASP A 6 40.37 -89.89 -22.01
N ILE A 7 41.15 -89.35 -21.06
CA ILE A 7 42.16 -90.08 -20.24
C ILE A 7 43.20 -90.79 -21.15
N ASP A 8 44.51 -90.48 -21.18
CA ASP A 8 45.43 -90.64 -20.04
C ASP A 8 46.89 -90.14 -20.26
N THR A 9 47.51 -89.72 -19.14
CA THR A 9 48.91 -89.91 -18.66
C THR A 9 50.19 -89.23 -19.23
N LEU A 10 50.88 -88.61 -18.25
CA LEU A 10 52.25 -88.87 -17.73
C LEU A 10 53.38 -87.82 -17.92
N ALA A 11 53.82 -87.34 -16.74
CA ALA A 11 55.16 -86.91 -16.33
C ALA A 11 55.77 -85.61 -16.90
N SER A 12 55.77 -84.56 -16.08
CA SER A 12 56.98 -84.17 -15.33
C SER A 12 56.74 -82.87 -14.53
N THR A 13 57.11 -82.88 -13.25
CA THR A 13 57.46 -81.64 -12.53
C THR A 13 58.97 -81.44 -12.65
N PRO A 14 59.46 -80.19 -12.72
CA PRO A 14 59.92 -79.58 -11.48
C PRO A 14 59.67 -78.05 -11.35
N ARG A 15 59.36 -77.65 -10.11
CA ARG A 15 59.84 -76.49 -9.32
C ARG A 15 60.06 -75.10 -9.96
N ASN A 16 59.53 -74.11 -9.20
CA ASN A 16 59.96 -72.71 -9.00
C ASN A 16 59.62 -71.77 -10.16
N SER A 17 59.17 -70.51 -10.01
CA SER A 17 59.17 -69.57 -8.89
C SER A 17 58.49 -68.26 -9.34
N VAL A 18 57.65 -67.66 -8.49
CA VAL A 18 57.67 -66.23 -8.08
C VAL A 18 57.98 -65.17 -9.18
N SER A 19 57.37 -65.24 -10.37
CA SER A 19 57.71 -64.33 -11.49
C SER A 19 56.55 -63.50 -12.06
N ASP A 20 55.29 -63.78 -11.72
CA ASP A 20 54.16 -63.18 -12.45
C ASP A 20 53.61 -61.88 -11.83
N ASP A 21 53.94 -61.56 -10.58
CA ASP A 21 53.48 -60.32 -9.94
C ASP A 21 54.27 -59.07 -10.39
N CYS A 22 55.46 -59.24 -10.97
CA CYS A 22 56.32 -58.13 -11.39
C CYS A 22 55.93 -57.57 -12.78
N ALA A 23 55.46 -58.43 -13.70
CA ALA A 23 55.12 -58.03 -15.06
C ALA A 23 53.85 -57.14 -15.13
N ARG A 24 52.95 -57.27 -14.16
CA ARG A 24 51.70 -56.50 -14.11
C ARG A 24 51.89 -55.06 -13.60
N CYS A 25 52.95 -54.82 -12.82
CA CYS A 25 53.30 -53.48 -12.33
C CYS A 25 53.99 -52.62 -13.42
N GLU A 26 54.70 -53.25 -14.36
CA GLU A 26 55.47 -52.55 -15.40
C GLU A 26 54.58 -51.99 -16.53
N GLN A 27 53.44 -52.63 -16.81
CA GLN A 27 52.45 -52.12 -17.78
C GLN A 27 51.66 -50.89 -17.29
N LEU A 28 51.57 -50.67 -15.98
CA LEU A 28 50.89 -49.51 -15.39
C LEU A 28 51.82 -48.29 -15.20
N ALA A 29 53.14 -48.51 -15.12
CA ALA A 29 54.11 -47.45 -14.86
C ALA A 29 54.36 -46.51 -16.05
N GLY A 30 54.36 -47.04 -17.29
CA GLY A 30 54.56 -46.25 -18.52
C GLY A 30 53.49 -45.18 -18.76
N PRO A 31 52.19 -45.51 -18.69
CA PRO A 31 51.10 -44.53 -18.84
C PRO A 31 51.06 -43.50 -17.71
N MET A 32 51.33 -43.91 -16.47
CA MET A 32 51.32 -43.02 -15.30
C MET A 32 52.47 -42.01 -15.32
N GLY A 33 53.67 -42.41 -15.78
CA GLY A 33 54.82 -41.50 -15.94
C GLY A 33 54.60 -40.41 -16.99
N HIS A 34 53.93 -40.74 -18.10
CA HIS A 34 53.58 -39.76 -19.14
C HIS A 34 52.50 -38.78 -18.66
N CYS A 35 51.54 -39.24 -17.86
CA CYS A 35 50.50 -38.38 -17.28
C CYS A 35 51.09 -37.43 -16.21
N ALA A 36 52.10 -37.88 -15.46
CA ALA A 36 52.81 -37.09 -14.46
C ALA A 36 53.57 -35.90 -15.03
N GLN A 37 54.07 -35.98 -16.27
CA GLN A 37 54.83 -34.91 -16.90
C GLN A 37 53.93 -33.83 -17.52
N HIS A 38 52.65 -34.12 -17.73
CA HIS A 38 51.66 -33.22 -18.32
C HIS A 38 50.58 -32.76 -17.34
N THR A 39 50.66 -33.19 -16.08
CA THR A 39 49.73 -32.75 -15.04
C THR A 39 50.17 -31.41 -14.46
N THR A 40 49.19 -30.59 -14.10
CA THR A 40 49.39 -29.35 -13.33
C THR A 40 49.44 -29.59 -11.82
N VAL A 41 49.30 -30.86 -11.37
CA VAL A 41 49.39 -31.23 -9.96
C VAL A 41 50.86 -31.40 -9.57
N GLU A 42 51.44 -30.37 -8.96
CA GLU A 42 52.88 -30.22 -8.75
C GLU A 42 53.52 -31.31 -7.86
N GLY A 43 52.76 -31.91 -6.92
CA GLY A 43 53.26 -33.00 -6.06
C GLY A 43 53.31 -34.39 -6.72
N LEU A 44 52.62 -34.59 -7.86
CA LEU A 44 52.50 -35.88 -8.54
C LEU A 44 53.78 -36.27 -9.34
N PRO A 45 54.47 -35.36 -10.07
CA PRO A 45 55.77 -35.63 -10.66
C PRO A 45 56.83 -36.03 -9.63
N ASN A 46 56.88 -35.35 -8.48
CA ASN A 46 57.84 -35.60 -7.40
C ASN A 46 57.65 -36.99 -6.74
N LEU A 47 56.41 -37.47 -6.68
CA LEU A 47 56.07 -38.81 -6.21
C LEU A 47 56.45 -39.91 -7.22
N LEU A 48 56.20 -39.68 -8.51
CA LEU A 48 56.37 -40.68 -9.57
C LEU A 48 57.82 -40.78 -10.06
N THR A 49 58.61 -39.71 -9.97
CA THR A 49 60.04 -39.67 -10.37
C THR A 49 61.02 -40.04 -9.25
N ALA A 50 60.55 -40.24 -8.02
CA ALA A 50 61.42 -40.55 -6.88
C ALA A 50 62.03 -41.97 -6.97
N GLY A 51 63.37 -42.06 -6.98
CA GLY A 51 64.10 -43.35 -7.10
C GLY A 51 64.13 -44.24 -5.85
N SER A 52 63.68 -43.75 -4.69
CA SER A 52 63.72 -44.48 -3.41
C SER A 52 62.34 -44.58 -2.76
N LEU A 53 61.99 -45.75 -2.23
CA LEU A 53 60.71 -45.98 -1.52
C LEU A 53 60.45 -44.99 -0.39
N TRP A 54 61.48 -44.61 0.37
CA TRP A 54 61.35 -43.62 1.46
C TRP A 54 60.90 -42.24 0.96
N ARG A 55 61.51 -41.74 -0.12
CA ARG A 55 61.10 -40.46 -0.74
C ARG A 55 59.68 -40.51 -1.30
N LYS A 56 59.26 -41.67 -1.84
CA LYS A 56 57.87 -41.86 -2.28
C LYS A 56 56.90 -41.74 -1.10
N ILE A 57 57.20 -42.38 0.03
CA ILE A 57 56.37 -42.30 1.25
C ILE A 57 56.27 -40.86 1.76
N VAL A 58 57.39 -40.13 1.84
CA VAL A 58 57.38 -38.72 2.30
C VAL A 58 56.53 -37.84 1.39
N TRP A 59 56.70 -37.93 0.07
CA TRP A 59 55.89 -37.15 -0.87
C TRP A 59 54.42 -37.56 -0.87
N SER A 60 54.10 -38.85 -0.68
CA SER A 60 52.72 -39.30 -0.50
C SER A 60 52.09 -38.71 0.76
N VAL A 61 52.81 -38.69 1.89
CA VAL A 61 52.29 -38.11 3.16
C VAL A 61 52.07 -36.61 3.02
N ILE A 62 53.00 -35.88 2.40
CA ILE A 62 52.86 -34.43 2.17
C ILE A 62 51.67 -34.15 1.24
N LEU A 63 51.53 -34.90 0.15
CA LEU A 63 50.41 -34.73 -0.79
C LEU A 63 49.07 -35.04 -0.12
N LEU A 64 48.99 -36.08 0.69
CA LEU A 64 47.79 -36.43 1.45
C LEU A 64 47.44 -35.40 2.52
N MET A 65 48.44 -34.88 3.24
CA MET A 65 48.26 -33.80 4.22
C MET A 65 47.77 -32.51 3.54
N ALA A 66 48.41 -32.11 2.44
CA ALA A 66 47.98 -30.94 1.66
C ALA A 66 46.54 -31.12 1.15
N LEU A 67 46.20 -32.28 0.60
CA LEU A 67 44.84 -32.59 0.15
C LEU A 67 43.83 -32.58 1.31
N ALA A 68 44.20 -33.09 2.49
CA ALA A 68 43.35 -33.04 3.68
C ALA A 68 43.13 -31.60 4.17
N CYS A 69 44.17 -30.77 4.20
CA CYS A 69 44.06 -29.34 4.54
C CYS A 69 43.20 -28.57 3.51
N CYS A 70 43.37 -28.86 2.22
CA CYS A 70 42.55 -28.24 1.16
C CYS A 70 41.08 -28.62 1.28
N THR A 71 40.81 -29.92 1.48
CA THR A 71 39.43 -30.41 1.59
C THR A 71 38.76 -29.89 2.85
N THR A 72 39.45 -29.85 3.98
CA THR A 72 38.92 -29.26 5.22
C THR A 72 38.66 -27.76 5.09
N HIS A 73 39.57 -26.98 4.51
CA HIS A 73 39.35 -25.56 4.29
C HIS A 73 38.20 -25.30 3.30
N LEU A 74 38.13 -26.05 2.19
CA LEU A 74 37.00 -25.99 1.24
C LEU A 74 35.67 -26.32 1.94
N ILE A 75 35.64 -27.33 2.80
CA ILE A 75 34.45 -27.69 3.57
C ILE A 75 34.06 -26.54 4.50
N LEU A 76 35.01 -25.91 5.20
CA LEU A 76 34.73 -24.77 6.07
C LEU A 76 34.18 -23.58 5.29
N LEU A 77 34.79 -23.23 4.14
CA LEU A 77 34.28 -22.16 3.27
C LEU A 77 32.87 -22.44 2.75
N ILE A 78 32.56 -23.69 2.40
CA ILE A 78 31.22 -24.09 1.98
C ILE A 78 30.23 -23.96 3.15
N ILE A 79 30.64 -24.36 4.36
CA ILE A 79 29.82 -24.24 5.57
C ILE A 79 29.58 -22.76 5.88
N ASP A 80 30.60 -21.92 5.85
CA ASP A 80 30.50 -20.48 6.12
C ASP A 80 29.67 -19.77 5.05
N PHE A 81 29.78 -20.17 3.78
CA PHE A 81 28.89 -19.67 2.73
C PHE A 81 27.44 -20.08 2.96
N HIS A 82 27.20 -21.35 3.34
CA HIS A 82 25.84 -21.82 3.60
C HIS A 82 25.23 -21.18 4.86
N ASN A 83 26.08 -20.88 5.85
CA ASN A 83 25.71 -20.19 7.08
C ASN A 83 25.84 -18.66 6.97
N SER A 84 26.19 -18.12 5.79
CA SER A 84 26.47 -16.71 5.62
C SER A 84 25.26 -15.89 6.05
N GLY A 85 25.49 -15.00 7.02
CA GLY A 85 24.46 -14.12 7.53
C GLY A 85 24.03 -13.10 6.48
N VAL A 86 22.91 -12.44 6.74
CA VAL A 86 22.50 -11.25 5.97
C VAL A 86 23.05 -10.02 6.68
N ALA A 87 23.81 -9.22 5.95
CA ALA A 87 24.24 -7.90 6.36
C ALA A 87 23.15 -6.88 5.98
N SER A 88 22.81 -6.01 6.93
CA SER A 88 21.89 -4.90 6.70
C SER A 88 22.67 -3.60 6.68
N THR A 89 22.56 -2.83 5.59
CA THR A 89 23.16 -1.50 5.49
C THR A 89 22.08 -0.43 5.42
N MET A 90 22.38 0.73 6.00
CA MET A 90 21.50 1.89 6.00
C MET A 90 22.21 3.03 5.31
N MET A 91 21.70 3.43 4.15
CA MET A 91 22.25 4.52 3.35
C MET A 91 21.34 5.74 3.48
N LEU A 92 21.96 6.91 3.65
CA LEU A 92 21.26 8.18 3.72
C LEU A 92 21.30 8.86 2.35
N ASN A 93 20.16 9.39 1.92
CA ASN A 93 19.99 10.15 0.69
C ASN A 93 20.32 9.37 -0.60
N GLU A 94 19.84 8.13 -0.72
CA GLU A 94 20.15 7.28 -1.87
C GLU A 94 19.31 7.67 -3.10
N ASN A 95 17.98 7.56 -2.99
CA ASN A 95 17.07 7.74 -4.12
C ASN A 95 16.19 8.99 -3.96
N VAL A 96 15.77 9.56 -5.09
CA VAL A 96 14.83 10.69 -5.12
C VAL A 96 13.45 10.17 -4.77
N VAL A 97 12.81 10.80 -3.79
CA VAL A 97 11.50 10.36 -3.30
C VAL A 97 10.41 10.69 -4.30
N GLU A 98 9.57 9.70 -4.62
CA GLU A 98 8.30 9.92 -5.31
C GLU A 98 7.24 10.41 -4.32
N PHE A 99 6.59 11.53 -4.67
CA PHE A 99 5.54 12.14 -3.87
C PHE A 99 4.30 11.22 -3.81
N PRO A 100 3.73 10.93 -2.62
CA PRO A 100 2.60 10.01 -2.49
C PRO A 100 1.29 10.62 -3.01
N ASP A 101 0.31 9.76 -3.23
CA ASP A 101 -1.06 10.19 -3.50
C ASP A 101 -1.77 10.54 -2.18
N LEU A 102 -2.67 11.52 -2.24
CA LEU A 102 -3.44 12.01 -1.11
C LEU A 102 -4.93 11.89 -1.39
N THR A 103 -5.63 11.00 -0.68
CA THR A 103 -7.09 10.92 -0.68
C THR A 103 -7.68 11.75 0.45
N ILE A 104 -8.63 12.61 0.13
CA ILE A 104 -9.36 13.49 1.05
C ILE A 104 -10.83 13.12 0.99
N CYS A 105 -11.41 12.84 2.15
CA CYS A 105 -12.80 12.47 2.32
C CYS A 105 -13.49 13.43 3.31
N GLY A 106 -14.76 13.77 3.07
CA GLY A 106 -15.58 14.47 4.08
C GLY A 106 -15.90 13.53 5.23
N LEU A 107 -15.81 13.98 6.48
CA LEU A 107 -16.24 13.17 7.64
C LEU A 107 -17.76 12.96 7.65
N LYS A 108 -18.50 13.89 7.05
CA LYS A 108 -19.95 13.79 6.83
C LYS A 108 -20.23 13.19 5.44
N PRO A 109 -21.00 12.09 5.35
CA PRO A 109 -21.31 11.45 4.06
C PRO A 109 -22.05 12.33 3.05
N ILE A 110 -22.79 13.34 3.52
CA ILE A 110 -23.47 14.31 2.68
C ILE A 110 -23.10 15.72 3.13
N SER A 111 -22.81 16.60 2.16
CA SER A 111 -22.57 18.04 2.39
C SER A 111 -23.73 18.70 3.15
N GLU A 112 -23.44 19.51 4.15
CA GLU A 112 -24.49 20.15 4.94
C GLU A 112 -25.19 21.30 4.22
N SER A 113 -24.50 22.03 3.35
CA SER A 113 -25.14 23.02 2.49
C SER A 113 -26.21 22.39 1.61
N PHE A 114 -25.99 21.16 1.19
CA PHE A 114 -26.96 20.41 0.43
C PHE A 114 -28.20 20.03 1.27
N LEU A 115 -28.04 19.85 2.58
CA LEU A 115 -29.12 19.58 3.52
C LEU A 115 -29.81 20.85 4.06
N ALA A 116 -29.24 22.04 3.84
CA ALA A 116 -29.70 23.26 4.50
C ALA A 116 -31.08 23.76 3.99
N GLN A 117 -31.81 24.36 4.92
CA GLN A 117 -33.27 24.49 5.02
C GLN A 117 -34.01 25.15 3.82
N SER A 118 -33.35 25.99 3.02
CA SER A 118 -34.01 26.72 1.92
C SER A 118 -34.53 25.83 0.78
N PHE A 119 -34.19 24.54 0.76
CA PHE A 119 -34.62 23.59 -0.29
C PHE A 119 -35.17 22.26 0.22
N GLU A 120 -35.59 22.19 1.49
CA GLU A 120 -36.13 20.97 2.14
C GLU A 120 -37.13 20.21 1.25
N ARG A 121 -38.00 20.90 0.50
CA ARG A 121 -38.99 20.23 -0.37
C ARG A 121 -38.34 19.46 -1.53
N ASN A 122 -37.32 20.00 -2.19
CA ASN A 122 -36.75 19.39 -3.40
C ASN A 122 -35.89 18.15 -3.11
N TRP A 123 -35.09 18.16 -2.03
CA TRP A 123 -34.28 16.98 -1.67
C TRP A 123 -35.11 15.90 -0.98
N THR A 124 -36.07 16.29 -0.13
CA THR A 124 -37.02 15.33 0.45
C THR A 124 -37.83 14.67 -0.65
N ASP A 125 -38.30 15.42 -1.66
CA ASP A 125 -38.99 14.83 -2.82
C ASP A 125 -38.10 13.90 -3.64
N LEU A 126 -36.82 14.23 -3.80
CA LEU A 126 -35.86 13.38 -4.51
C LEU A 126 -35.60 12.08 -3.73
N LEU A 127 -35.29 12.18 -2.44
CA LEU A 127 -35.14 11.01 -1.57
C LEU A 127 -36.41 10.17 -1.54
N LEU A 128 -37.57 10.79 -1.33
CA LEU A 128 -38.87 10.12 -1.36
C LEU A 128 -39.15 9.44 -2.69
N HIS A 129 -38.77 10.03 -3.81
CA HIS A 129 -38.92 9.38 -5.12
C HIS A 129 -38.17 8.04 -5.18
N TYR A 130 -36.96 7.97 -4.61
CA TYR A 130 -36.16 6.75 -4.60
C TYR A 130 -36.58 5.78 -3.49
N THR A 131 -36.87 6.29 -2.29
CA THR A 131 -37.23 5.46 -1.14
C THR A 131 -38.65 4.92 -1.21
N ARG A 132 -39.54 5.55 -2.00
CA ARG A 132 -40.91 5.07 -2.24
C ARG A 132 -40.98 3.61 -2.70
N ARG A 133 -39.98 3.16 -3.45
CA ARG A 133 -39.89 1.75 -3.90
C ARG A 133 -39.63 0.78 -2.75
N LEU A 134 -39.16 1.28 -1.62
CA LEU A 134 -38.79 0.52 -0.42
C LEU A 134 -39.83 0.66 0.69
N ASP A 135 -40.89 1.47 0.50
CA ASP A 135 -41.87 1.79 1.54
C ASP A 135 -42.57 0.55 2.11
N GLY A 136 -42.96 -0.41 1.27
CA GLY A 136 -43.61 -1.65 1.74
C GLY A 136 -42.67 -2.52 2.56
N TRP A 137 -41.44 -2.75 2.08
CA TRP A 137 -40.43 -3.48 2.86
C TRP A 137 -40.12 -2.76 4.18
N PHE A 138 -40.00 -1.44 4.14
CA PHE A 138 -39.74 -0.62 5.32
C PHE A 138 -40.91 -0.69 6.33
N ASN A 139 -42.14 -0.61 5.85
CA ASN A 139 -43.34 -0.74 6.69
C ASN A 139 -43.43 -2.14 7.33
N ASP A 140 -43.14 -3.18 6.55
CA ASP A 140 -43.11 -4.55 7.05
C ASP A 140 -42.07 -4.68 8.18
N GLU A 141 -40.82 -4.27 7.95
CA GLU A 141 -39.74 -4.38 8.95
C GLU A 141 -39.93 -3.44 10.16
N SER A 142 -40.47 -2.24 9.95
CA SER A 142 -40.74 -1.29 11.05
C SER A 142 -41.87 -1.77 11.96
N SER A 143 -42.89 -2.44 11.39
CA SER A 143 -44.04 -3.00 12.11
C SER A 143 -43.76 -4.28 12.91
N LEU A 144 -42.59 -4.91 12.73
CA LEU A 144 -42.13 -6.09 13.51
C LEU A 144 -41.74 -5.70 14.95
N GLN A 145 -42.66 -5.09 15.69
CA GLN A 145 -42.46 -4.65 17.07
C GLN A 145 -41.97 -5.82 17.93
N ARG A 146 -40.83 -5.63 18.59
CA ARG A 146 -40.33 -6.60 19.56
C ARG A 146 -41.14 -6.45 20.85
N ARG A 147 -41.61 -7.56 21.44
CA ARG A 147 -42.31 -7.50 22.74
C ARG A 147 -41.40 -6.82 23.77
N ASN A 148 -41.91 -5.81 24.47
CA ASN A 148 -41.21 -5.01 25.48
C ASN A 148 -40.03 -4.15 24.96
N GLU A 149 -40.03 -3.75 23.68
CA GLU A 149 -39.03 -2.81 23.15
C GLU A 149 -39.09 -1.44 23.85
N SER A 150 -37.93 -0.95 24.30
CA SER A 150 -37.82 0.41 24.85
C SER A 150 -37.82 1.45 23.73
N ILE A 151 -38.04 2.73 24.08
CA ILE A 151 -37.99 3.84 23.11
C ILE A 151 -36.63 3.89 22.41
N THR A 152 -35.55 3.75 23.19
CA THR A 152 -34.17 3.77 22.69
C THR A 152 -33.90 2.61 21.74
N ASP A 153 -34.37 1.40 22.08
CA ASP A 153 -34.19 0.23 21.22
C ASP A 153 -34.97 0.36 19.91
N TYR A 154 -36.18 0.91 19.96
CA TYR A 154 -36.98 1.23 18.78
C TYR A 154 -36.23 2.21 17.88
N MET A 155 -35.68 3.31 18.44
CA MET A 155 -34.97 4.32 17.66
C MET A 155 -33.70 3.78 17.01
N GLU A 156 -32.89 3.00 17.74
CA GLU A 156 -31.70 2.35 17.17
C GLU A 156 -32.07 1.35 16.07
N ARG A 157 -33.16 0.60 16.23
CA ARG A 157 -33.67 -0.27 15.17
C ARG A 157 -34.09 0.52 13.93
N MET A 158 -34.81 1.62 14.11
CA MET A 158 -35.23 2.49 13.00
C MET A 158 -34.02 3.11 12.28
N LYS A 159 -33.04 3.62 13.03
CA LYS A 159 -31.76 4.11 12.49
C LYS A 159 -31.07 3.03 11.63
N ALA A 160 -31.01 1.79 12.12
CA ALA A 160 -30.43 0.68 11.37
C ALA A 160 -31.23 0.33 10.09
N LEU A 161 -32.57 0.42 10.13
CA LEU A 161 -33.41 0.21 8.95
C LEU A 161 -33.19 1.30 7.89
N TYR A 162 -33.14 2.58 8.31
CA TYR A 162 -32.83 3.68 7.40
C TYR A 162 -31.43 3.55 6.80
N TYR A 163 -30.43 3.21 7.62
CA TYR A 163 -29.07 2.97 7.12
C TYR A 163 -29.06 1.92 6.00
N LYS A 164 -29.75 0.78 6.19
CA LYS A 164 -29.87 -0.27 5.15
C LYS A 164 -30.60 0.23 3.91
N MET A 165 -31.68 0.99 4.08
CA MET A 165 -32.41 1.60 2.98
C MET A 165 -31.48 2.50 2.13
N PHE A 166 -30.63 3.29 2.78
CA PHE A 166 -29.64 4.12 2.10
C PHE A 166 -28.53 3.31 1.44
N GLU A 167 -28.09 2.19 2.01
CA GLU A 167 -27.14 1.29 1.34
C GLU A 167 -27.69 0.74 0.02
N ILE A 168 -29.01 0.48 -0.06
CA ILE A 168 -29.69 0.06 -1.30
C ILE A 168 -29.76 1.21 -2.29
N VAL A 169 -30.31 2.36 -1.86
CA VAL A 169 -30.50 3.55 -2.71
C VAL A 169 -29.17 4.03 -3.28
N ARG A 170 -28.08 3.92 -2.52
CA ARG A 170 -26.74 4.29 -2.96
C ARG A 170 -26.28 3.57 -4.24
N LEU A 171 -26.72 2.35 -4.46
CA LEU A 171 -26.34 1.56 -5.63
C LEU A 171 -27.19 1.85 -6.88
N ASP A 172 -28.23 2.68 -6.75
CA ASP A 172 -28.96 3.20 -7.89
C ASP A 172 -28.06 4.18 -8.65
N LYS A 173 -27.93 3.98 -9.97
CA LYS A 173 -27.06 4.78 -10.84
C LYS A 173 -27.35 6.27 -10.73
N THR A 174 -28.62 6.66 -10.58
CA THR A 174 -29.03 8.06 -10.53
C THR A 174 -28.69 8.73 -9.19
N PHE A 175 -28.82 7.99 -8.08
CA PHE A 175 -28.34 8.46 -6.77
C PHE A 175 -26.83 8.55 -6.75
N LEU A 176 -26.15 7.55 -7.32
CA LEU A 176 -24.71 7.54 -7.49
C LEU A 176 -24.27 8.83 -8.21
N ASP A 177 -24.96 9.23 -9.29
CA ASP A 177 -24.62 10.39 -10.17
C ASP A 177 -24.77 11.78 -9.50
N SER A 178 -25.23 11.84 -8.23
CA SER A 178 -25.69 13.09 -7.61
C SER A 178 -24.65 13.89 -6.78
N TRP A 179 -23.38 13.45 -6.67
CA TRP A 179 -22.26 14.14 -5.96
C TRP A 179 -22.66 14.73 -4.60
N LEU A 180 -22.99 13.83 -3.67
CA LEU A 180 -23.66 14.19 -2.41
C LEU A 180 -22.68 14.60 -1.31
N SER A 181 -21.44 14.12 -1.36
CA SER A 181 -20.38 14.43 -0.40
C SER A 181 -19.45 15.52 -0.96
N MET A 182 -18.15 15.24 -1.11
CA MET A 182 -17.19 16.18 -1.68
C MET A 182 -17.28 16.26 -3.21
N HIS A 183 -17.25 17.49 -3.72
CA HIS A 183 -17.12 17.77 -5.14
C HIS A 183 -15.95 18.72 -5.37
N TYR A 184 -15.04 18.37 -6.29
CA TYR A 184 -13.82 19.14 -6.54
C TYR A 184 -14.09 20.63 -6.69
N GLN A 185 -15.03 21.01 -7.55
CA GLN A 185 -15.32 22.42 -7.89
C GLN A 185 -15.98 23.19 -6.74
N SER A 186 -16.54 22.51 -5.74
CA SER A 186 -17.24 23.12 -4.60
C SER A 186 -16.46 22.99 -3.28
N SER A 187 -15.41 22.16 -3.25
CA SER A 187 -14.63 21.87 -2.05
C SER A 187 -13.25 22.54 -2.12
N ILE A 188 -12.52 22.44 -3.23
CA ILE A 188 -11.14 22.97 -3.31
C ILE A 188 -11.15 24.37 -3.94
N PHE A 189 -10.74 25.37 -3.17
CA PHE A 189 -10.67 26.76 -3.65
C PHE A 189 -9.25 27.25 -3.91
N SER A 190 -8.24 26.55 -3.38
CA SER A 190 -6.85 26.84 -3.66
C SER A 190 -6.05 25.55 -3.61
N CYS A 191 -5.27 25.28 -4.66
CA CYS A 191 -4.33 24.16 -4.67
C CYS A 191 -3.04 24.59 -5.35
N ARG A 192 -1.91 24.27 -4.71
CA ARG A 192 -0.58 24.46 -5.29
C ARG A 192 0.28 23.24 -5.01
N PHE A 193 0.90 22.69 -6.04
CA PHE A 193 1.93 21.67 -5.92
C PHE A 193 3.20 22.20 -6.58
N LYS A 194 4.32 22.18 -5.85
CA LYS A 194 5.58 22.78 -6.32
C LYS A 194 5.45 24.24 -6.78
N ARG A 195 4.64 25.02 -6.05
CA ARG A 195 4.28 26.42 -6.33
C ARG A 195 3.44 26.63 -7.61
N LEU A 196 3.26 25.60 -8.42
CA LEU A 196 2.38 25.60 -9.59
C LEU A 196 0.93 25.36 -9.17
N PRO A 197 -0.05 26.00 -9.82
CA PRO A 197 -1.46 25.69 -9.58
C PRO A 197 -1.75 24.24 -9.98
N CYS A 198 -2.54 23.53 -9.18
CA CYS A 198 -2.97 22.18 -9.52
C CYS A 198 -4.00 22.21 -10.65
N GLU A 199 -3.97 21.21 -11.51
CA GLU A 199 -4.96 21.03 -12.57
C GLU A 199 -6.10 20.10 -12.11
N PRO A 200 -7.32 20.24 -12.64
CA PRO A 200 -8.40 19.28 -12.39
C PRO A 200 -8.03 17.84 -12.77
N SER A 201 -7.13 17.67 -13.75
CA SER A 201 -6.57 16.37 -14.19
C SER A 201 -5.75 15.67 -13.09
N ASN A 202 -5.25 16.41 -12.10
CA ASN A 202 -4.56 15.83 -10.94
C ASN A 202 -5.52 15.24 -9.90
N PHE A 203 -6.83 15.43 -10.06
CA PHE A 203 -7.83 14.96 -9.11
C PHE A 203 -8.69 13.86 -9.73
N SER A 204 -8.96 12.84 -8.93
CA SER A 204 -9.86 11.75 -9.28
C SER A 204 -10.84 11.50 -8.14
N LEU A 205 -12.06 11.08 -8.49
CA LEU A 205 -13.05 10.68 -7.50
C LEU A 205 -12.88 9.20 -7.17
N ILE A 206 -12.83 8.88 -5.89
CA ILE A 206 -12.93 7.51 -5.37
C ILE A 206 -14.15 7.43 -4.48
N GLN A 207 -14.93 6.36 -4.65
CA GLN A 207 -16.06 6.07 -3.79
C GLN A 207 -15.61 5.24 -2.60
N ASP A 208 -15.81 5.78 -1.40
CA ASP A 208 -15.57 5.10 -0.13
C ASP A 208 -16.89 4.69 0.54
N HIS A 209 -16.92 3.53 1.19
CA HIS A 209 -18.14 3.03 1.82
C HIS A 209 -18.65 3.95 2.94
N HIS A 210 -17.76 4.51 3.76
CA HIS A 210 -18.16 5.33 4.91
C HIS A 210 -18.31 6.81 4.55
N HIS A 211 -17.39 7.35 3.76
CA HIS A 211 -17.30 8.79 3.47
C HIS A 211 -17.93 9.21 2.14
N PHE A 212 -18.44 8.24 1.37
CA PHE A 212 -19.10 8.43 0.08
C PHE A 212 -18.12 8.92 -1.00
N ASP A 213 -18.12 10.20 -1.36
CA ASP A 213 -17.29 10.74 -2.44
C ASP A 213 -15.99 11.32 -1.84
N CYS A 214 -14.84 10.76 -2.22
CA CYS A 214 -13.52 11.22 -1.82
C CYS A 214 -12.70 11.71 -3.02
N LEU A 215 -11.89 12.75 -2.82
CA LEU A 215 -11.00 13.32 -3.83
C LEU A 215 -9.57 12.82 -3.63
N THR A 216 -8.98 12.20 -4.65
CA THR A 216 -7.59 11.77 -4.64
C THR A 216 -6.76 12.68 -5.53
N PHE A 217 -5.79 13.36 -4.93
CA PHE A 217 -4.74 14.09 -5.62
C PHE A 217 -3.61 13.15 -6.00
N SER A 218 -3.27 13.13 -7.29
CA SER A 218 -2.11 12.42 -7.83
C SER A 218 -1.27 13.40 -8.66
N PRO A 219 0.03 13.56 -8.37
CA PRO A 219 0.90 14.44 -9.15
C PRO A 219 1.07 13.92 -10.58
N SER A 220 1.25 14.85 -11.54
CA SER A 220 1.52 14.50 -12.94
C SER A 220 2.82 13.70 -13.08
N GLU A 221 2.90 12.83 -14.10
CA GLU A 221 4.09 12.01 -14.34
C GLU A 221 5.39 12.84 -14.41
N SER A 222 5.31 14.04 -14.99
CA SER A 222 6.42 14.98 -15.12
C SER A 222 6.91 15.58 -13.79
N ASN A 223 6.05 15.63 -12.77
CA ASN A 223 6.32 16.36 -11.51
C ASN A 223 6.28 15.46 -10.27
N LYS A 224 6.15 14.15 -10.42
CA LYS A 224 5.98 13.17 -9.33
C LYS A 224 7.18 13.05 -8.40
N MET A 225 8.40 13.25 -8.90
CA MET A 225 9.63 13.13 -8.12
C MET A 225 9.87 14.38 -7.29
N ALA A 226 10.51 14.26 -6.13
CA ALA A 226 10.96 15.40 -5.33
C ALA A 226 11.98 16.25 -6.09
N ASP A 227 12.04 17.55 -5.80
CA ASP A 227 12.97 18.47 -6.43
C ASP A 227 14.36 18.36 -5.80
N HIS A 228 15.37 18.13 -6.65
CA HIS A 228 16.77 18.16 -6.26
C HIS A 228 17.16 19.57 -5.77
N GLY A 229 17.46 19.72 -4.48
CA GLY A 229 18.09 20.93 -3.93
C GLY A 229 17.22 21.86 -3.08
N SER A 230 15.93 21.57 -2.84
CA SER A 230 15.17 22.34 -1.84
C SER A 230 14.00 21.58 -1.24
N LYS A 231 14.06 21.36 0.08
CA LYS A 231 12.96 20.84 0.90
C LYS A 231 11.67 21.66 0.77
N PHE A 232 11.78 22.94 0.39
CA PHE A 232 10.66 23.87 0.28
C PHE A 232 9.97 23.85 -1.08
N ASN A 233 10.48 23.09 -2.05
CA ASN A 233 9.90 23.07 -3.38
C ASN A 233 8.88 21.94 -3.54
N SER A 234 9.07 20.78 -2.91
CA SER A 234 8.13 19.65 -2.98
C SER A 234 7.03 19.72 -1.91
N ILE A 235 6.23 20.79 -1.97
CA ILE A 235 5.09 21.04 -1.07
C ILE A 235 3.79 21.03 -1.87
N LEU A 236 2.80 20.29 -1.35
CA LEU A 236 1.40 20.38 -1.73
C LEU A 236 0.66 21.23 -0.69
N LEU A 237 0.01 22.29 -1.14
CA LEU A 237 -0.85 23.15 -0.32
C LEU A 237 -2.27 23.08 -0.91
N ILE A 238 -3.22 22.59 -0.12
CA ILE A 238 -4.64 22.56 -0.48
C ILE A 238 -5.42 23.34 0.58
N ASN A 239 -6.13 24.38 0.17
CA ASN A 239 -7.16 24.99 1.00
C ASN A 239 -8.53 24.57 0.46
N LEU A 240 -9.36 24.03 1.34
CA LEU A 240 -10.66 23.49 0.99
C LEU A 240 -11.74 23.88 1.99
N PHE A 241 -12.98 23.81 1.53
CA PHE A 241 -14.19 23.90 2.33
C PHE A 241 -14.64 22.50 2.70
N THR A 242 -14.93 22.30 3.99
CA THR A 242 -15.37 21.00 4.54
C THR A 242 -16.87 20.81 4.41
N ASP A 243 -17.64 21.90 4.31
CA ASP A 243 -19.10 21.88 4.15
C ASP A 243 -19.78 21.05 5.27
N SER A 244 -19.27 21.21 6.50
CA SER A 244 -19.53 20.33 7.64
C SER A 244 -20.11 21.04 8.86
N SER A 245 -20.18 22.38 8.88
CA SER A 245 -20.72 23.18 9.99
C SER A 245 -21.65 24.29 9.45
N ILE A 246 -22.56 23.92 8.55
CA ILE A 246 -23.51 24.85 7.91
C ILE A 246 -24.90 24.70 8.52
N PHE A 247 -25.25 23.49 8.94
CA PHE A 247 -26.50 23.21 9.63
C PHE A 247 -26.44 23.76 11.05
N GLU A 248 -27.08 24.91 11.28
CA GLU A 248 -27.32 25.43 12.62
C GLU A 248 -28.49 24.64 13.21
N SER A 249 -28.31 23.97 14.35
CA SER A 249 -29.36 23.22 15.04
C SER A 249 -30.48 24.18 15.46
N HIS A 250 -31.45 24.38 14.57
CA HIS A 250 -32.49 25.39 14.73
C HIS A 250 -33.69 24.84 15.51
N TYR A 251 -33.50 24.17 16.66
CA TYR A 251 -34.61 23.43 17.29
C TYR A 251 -34.87 23.69 18.78
N GLN A 252 -34.52 24.88 19.29
CA GLN A 252 -35.22 25.43 20.46
C GLN A 252 -36.71 25.77 20.19
N LYS A 253 -37.18 25.73 18.92
CA LYS A 253 -38.57 26.10 18.56
C LYS A 253 -39.59 24.96 18.49
N HIS A 254 -39.19 23.69 18.54
CA HIS A 254 -40.15 22.57 18.50
C HIS A 254 -40.16 21.69 19.76
N ALA A 255 -39.75 22.25 20.90
CA ALA A 255 -39.96 21.64 22.22
C ALA A 255 -41.45 21.38 22.57
N ALA A 256 -42.40 21.80 21.73
CA ALA A 256 -43.83 21.58 21.92
C ALA A 256 -44.35 20.20 21.43
N TYR A 257 -43.54 19.39 20.73
CA TYR A 257 -44.02 18.13 20.10
C TYR A 257 -43.89 16.88 20.99
N LYS A 258 -43.55 17.03 22.28
CA LYS A 258 -43.43 15.92 23.25
C LYS A 258 -44.75 15.23 23.65
N ALA A 259 -45.89 15.63 23.09
CA ALA A 259 -47.21 15.15 23.52
C ALA A 259 -47.79 13.98 22.69
N SER A 260 -47.22 13.58 21.55
CA SER A 260 -47.81 12.56 20.65
C SER A 260 -47.14 11.17 20.71
N SER A 261 -46.28 10.91 21.71
CA SER A 261 -45.32 9.78 21.70
C SER A 261 -45.93 8.36 21.64
N LYS A 262 -47.24 8.17 21.80
CA LYS A 262 -47.87 6.83 21.77
C LYS A 262 -48.29 6.38 20.37
N THR A 263 -48.62 7.30 19.46
CA THR A 263 -49.24 6.97 18.17
C THR A 263 -48.24 6.38 17.15
N TYR A 264 -46.94 6.65 17.33
CA TYR A 264 -45.88 6.21 16.43
C TYR A 264 -45.52 4.73 16.55
N TYR A 265 -45.74 4.12 17.72
CA TYR A 265 -45.44 2.71 17.95
C TYR A 265 -46.28 1.77 17.08
N ASP A 266 -47.51 2.17 16.75
CA ASP A 266 -48.46 1.30 16.07
C ASP A 266 -48.35 1.37 14.53
N LYS A 267 -47.77 2.44 13.97
CA LYS A 267 -47.74 2.69 12.52
C LYS A 267 -46.34 2.78 11.91
N GLY A 268 -45.29 2.92 12.71
CA GLY A 268 -43.96 3.25 12.22
C GLY A 268 -43.87 4.71 11.74
N LEU A 269 -42.67 5.30 11.79
CA LEU A 269 -42.41 6.64 11.25
C LEU A 269 -42.02 6.53 9.78
N SER A 270 -42.61 7.35 8.90
CA SER A 270 -42.08 7.50 7.53
C SER A 270 -40.70 8.16 7.55
N LEU A 271 -39.87 8.02 6.50
CA LEU A 271 -38.54 8.67 6.45
C LEU A 271 -38.63 10.18 6.70
N THR A 272 -39.56 10.85 6.03
CA THR A 272 -39.78 12.29 6.22
C THR A 272 -40.18 12.61 7.65
N GLU A 273 -41.07 11.81 8.24
CA GLU A 273 -41.51 12.01 9.61
C GLU A 273 -40.39 11.75 10.62
N TYR A 274 -39.55 10.73 10.41
CA TYR A 274 -38.38 10.46 11.23
C TYR A 274 -37.37 11.61 11.20
N LEU A 275 -37.06 12.13 10.00
CA LEU A 275 -36.14 13.25 9.82
C LEU A 275 -36.71 14.58 10.36
N THR A 276 -38.03 14.76 10.34
CA THR A 276 -38.68 16.01 10.78
C THR A 276 -39.10 16.02 12.25
N THR A 277 -39.33 14.84 12.86
CA THR A 277 -39.82 14.75 14.25
C THR A 277 -38.70 14.95 15.26
N ASN A 278 -37.48 14.44 15.01
CA ASN A 278 -36.32 14.60 15.89
C ASN A 278 -35.02 14.88 15.09
N PRO A 279 -34.95 16.01 14.36
CA PRO A 279 -33.79 16.34 13.53
C PRO A 279 -32.50 16.55 14.34
N GLU A 280 -32.60 16.91 15.63
CA GLU A 280 -31.44 17.06 16.53
C GLU A 280 -30.86 15.73 17.00
N GLU A 281 -31.69 14.69 17.18
CA GLU A 281 -31.25 13.39 17.69
C GLU A 281 -30.73 12.47 16.58
N PHE A 282 -31.17 12.68 15.33
CA PHE A 282 -30.80 11.82 14.19
C PHE A 282 -30.62 12.60 12.85
N PRO A 283 -29.67 13.55 12.76
CA PRO A 283 -29.28 14.13 11.48
C PRO A 283 -28.96 13.04 10.45
N LEU A 284 -29.35 13.26 9.18
CA LEU A 284 -29.16 12.28 8.11
C LEU A 284 -27.70 11.79 8.00
N ASN A 285 -26.73 12.67 8.21
CA ASN A 285 -25.32 12.31 8.24
C ASN A 285 -24.96 11.31 9.35
N GLN A 286 -25.62 11.36 10.51
CA GLN A 286 -25.44 10.38 11.60
C GLN A 286 -26.10 9.04 11.29
N ILE A 287 -27.23 9.05 10.57
CA ILE A 287 -27.85 7.82 10.05
C ILE A 287 -26.89 7.16 9.06
N LEU A 288 -26.39 7.92 8.08
CA LEU A 288 -25.53 7.43 7.01
C LEU A 288 -24.14 7.00 7.48
N ALA A 289 -23.59 7.66 8.49
CA ALA A 289 -22.32 7.27 9.09
C ALA A 289 -22.48 6.23 10.20
N ASN A 290 -23.73 5.90 10.56
CA ASN A 290 -24.13 5.06 11.68
C ASN A 290 -23.58 5.51 13.06
N ASN A 291 -22.95 6.69 13.17
CA ASN A 291 -22.32 7.27 14.36
C ASN A 291 -22.29 8.80 14.23
N GLU A 292 -22.06 9.51 15.34
CA GLU A 292 -21.80 10.95 15.30
C GLU A 292 -20.47 11.23 14.58
N GLN A 293 -20.50 12.20 13.66
CA GLN A 293 -19.33 12.56 12.86
C GLN A 293 -18.87 13.97 13.21
N PRO A 294 -17.59 14.16 13.57
CA PRO A 294 -17.05 15.49 13.85
C PRO A 294 -16.96 16.33 12.57
N ASN A 295 -16.86 17.65 12.75
CA ASN A 295 -16.70 18.57 11.64
C ASN A 295 -15.26 18.54 11.13
N GLY A 296 -15.08 18.23 9.85
CA GLY A 296 -13.75 18.21 9.24
C GLY A 296 -13.65 17.26 8.06
N ILE A 297 -12.43 16.81 7.81
CA ILE A 297 -12.08 15.86 6.75
C ILE A 297 -11.20 14.73 7.28
N SER A 298 -11.21 13.62 6.56
CA SER A 298 -10.27 12.52 6.69
C SER A 298 -9.26 12.58 5.54
N ALA A 299 -7.98 12.49 5.85
CA ALA A 299 -6.90 12.45 4.87
C ALA A 299 -6.15 11.12 4.96
N ILE A 300 -5.91 10.49 3.81
CA ILE A 300 -5.23 9.20 3.69
C ILE A 300 -4.07 9.38 2.71
N LEU A 301 -2.86 9.12 3.18
CA LEU A 301 -1.66 9.09 2.34
C LEU A 301 -1.38 7.65 1.93
N HIS A 302 -1.26 7.40 0.64
CA HIS A 302 -1.00 6.06 0.12
C HIS A 302 0.00 6.10 -1.04
N PRO A 303 0.63 4.96 -1.39
CA PRO A 303 1.50 4.89 -2.54
C PRO A 303 0.79 5.31 -3.83
N ARG A 304 1.58 5.75 -4.81
CA ARG A 304 1.04 6.28 -6.05
C ARG A 304 0.25 5.22 -6.81
N ASN A 305 -0.90 5.60 -7.35
CA ASN A 305 -1.78 4.73 -8.13
C ASN A 305 -2.27 3.47 -7.38
N THR A 306 -2.20 3.38 -6.05
CA THR A 306 -2.85 2.30 -5.29
C THR A 306 -4.26 2.71 -4.84
N TYR A 307 -5.13 1.75 -4.54
CA TYR A 307 -6.44 2.06 -3.97
C TYR A 307 -6.33 2.38 -2.46
N PRO A 308 -6.97 3.45 -1.95
CA PRO A 308 -6.89 3.85 -0.54
C PRO A 308 -7.79 3.00 0.35
N PHE A 309 -7.41 1.73 0.58
CA PHE A 309 -8.15 0.86 1.50
C PHE A 309 -8.14 1.38 2.95
N ASN A 310 -9.12 0.95 3.74
CA ASN A 310 -9.21 1.25 5.19
C ASN A 310 -8.01 0.72 6.01
N GLY A 311 -7.12 -0.08 5.43
CA GLY A 311 -5.88 -0.52 6.08
C GLY A 311 -4.82 0.57 6.18
N TYR A 312 -4.88 1.61 5.33
CA TYR A 312 -3.98 2.76 5.43
C TYR A 312 -4.35 3.64 6.63
N GLN A 313 -3.34 4.31 7.20
CA GLN A 313 -3.56 5.24 8.29
C GLN A 313 -4.36 6.46 7.81
N SER A 314 -5.54 6.66 8.39
CA SER A 314 -6.40 7.80 8.18
C SER A 314 -6.15 8.86 9.27
N TYR A 315 -6.06 10.12 8.85
CA TYR A 315 -5.87 11.28 9.72
C TYR A 315 -7.11 12.14 9.72
N ILE A 316 -7.76 12.25 10.89
CA ILE A 316 -8.93 13.11 11.09
C ILE A 316 -8.45 14.53 11.37
N ILE A 317 -8.93 15.49 10.58
CA ILE A 317 -8.53 16.89 10.65
C ILE A 317 -9.78 17.73 10.84
N SER A 318 -9.83 18.43 11.98
CA SER A 318 -10.95 19.28 12.34
C SER A 318 -11.04 20.50 11.44
N SER A 319 -12.26 20.96 11.17
CA SER A 319 -12.46 22.27 10.55
C SER A 319 -11.84 23.40 11.37
N GLY A 320 -11.45 24.49 10.73
CA GLY A 320 -10.80 25.62 11.37
C GLY A 320 -9.33 25.37 11.73
N THR A 321 -8.68 24.43 11.04
CA THR A 321 -7.27 24.09 11.27
C THR A 321 -6.44 24.07 9.99
N SER A 322 -5.13 24.27 10.17
CA SER A 322 -4.08 24.05 9.19
C SER A 322 -3.26 22.83 9.61
N ALA A 323 -3.46 21.71 8.92
CA ALA A 323 -2.77 20.47 9.14
C ALA A 323 -1.54 20.34 8.23
N THR A 324 -0.38 20.10 8.82
CA THR A 324 0.90 19.90 8.13
C THR A 324 1.37 18.46 8.31
N PHE A 325 1.46 17.73 7.20
CA PHE A 325 2.06 16.41 7.11
C PHE A 325 3.54 16.55 6.76
N ARG A 326 4.41 16.05 7.64
CA ARG A 326 5.83 15.89 7.38
C ARG A 326 6.10 14.41 7.10
N ILE A 327 6.57 14.11 5.91
CA ILE A 327 6.76 12.74 5.44
C ILE A 327 8.25 12.42 5.38
N SER A 328 8.68 11.42 6.15
CA SER A 328 9.97 10.77 5.99
C SER A 328 9.80 9.47 5.20
N THR A 329 10.71 9.19 4.28
CA THR A 329 10.61 8.03 3.38
C THR A 329 11.77 7.08 3.61
N LEU A 330 11.43 5.82 3.84
CA LEU A 330 12.34 4.70 4.00
C LEU A 330 12.09 3.67 2.89
N GLU A 331 13.04 3.52 1.99
CA GLU A 331 13.09 2.43 1.02
C GLU A 331 13.71 1.19 1.65
N LYS A 332 13.07 0.04 1.46
CA LYS A 332 13.53 -1.25 2.00
C LYS A 332 13.75 -2.20 0.84
N HIS A 333 14.98 -2.64 0.66
CA HIS A 333 15.40 -3.68 -0.27
C HIS A 333 15.78 -4.92 0.54
N LYS A 334 14.85 -5.86 0.63
CA LYS A 334 15.03 -7.13 1.34
C LYS A 334 15.51 -8.23 0.39
N LEU A 335 16.25 -9.19 0.92
CA LEU A 335 16.65 -10.36 0.16
C LEU A 335 15.57 -11.45 0.19
N ASN A 336 15.34 -12.06 -0.96
CA ASN A 336 14.50 -13.25 -1.09
C ASN A 336 15.35 -14.52 -0.90
N TYR A 337 15.42 -15.04 0.33
CA TYR A 337 16.20 -16.26 0.61
C TYR A 337 15.48 -17.21 1.57
N LYS A 338 15.88 -18.48 1.55
CA LYS A 338 15.26 -19.55 2.34
C LYS A 338 15.58 -19.35 3.82
N GLY A 339 14.57 -19.42 4.69
CA GLY A 339 14.71 -19.31 6.15
C GLY A 339 14.19 -18.00 6.76
N ARG A 340 13.76 -17.03 5.94
CA ARG A 340 13.12 -15.77 6.38
C ARG A 340 11.76 -15.56 5.71
N GLU A 341 11.10 -14.44 6.02
CA GLU A 341 9.89 -14.01 5.29
C GLU A 341 10.18 -13.92 3.79
N ARG A 342 9.49 -14.73 2.99
CA ARG A 342 9.59 -14.69 1.54
C ARG A 342 9.02 -13.38 1.01
N CYS A 343 9.75 -12.73 0.13
CA CYS A 343 9.29 -11.58 -0.64
C CYS A 343 9.31 -11.90 -2.15
N SER A 344 8.67 -11.06 -2.95
CA SER A 344 8.61 -11.19 -4.40
C SER A 344 9.43 -10.10 -5.08
N ASP A 345 10.36 -10.49 -5.94
CA ASP A 345 11.11 -9.58 -6.82
C ASP A 345 10.31 -9.15 -8.07
N LYS A 346 9.18 -9.80 -8.33
CA LYS A 346 8.30 -9.44 -9.44
C LYS A 346 7.59 -8.11 -9.18
N PRO A 347 7.45 -7.24 -10.20
CA PRO A 347 6.67 -6.02 -10.07
C PRO A 347 5.20 -6.35 -9.72
N PRO A 348 4.50 -5.45 -9.02
CA PRO A 348 3.08 -5.63 -8.72
C PRO A 348 2.26 -5.69 -10.00
N ASP A 349 1.28 -6.60 -10.02
CA ASP A 349 0.27 -6.65 -11.08
C ASP A 349 -0.63 -5.40 -11.03
N GLU A 350 -1.34 -5.13 -12.12
CA GLU A 350 -2.40 -4.13 -12.12
C GLU A 350 -3.74 -4.75 -11.73
N VAL A 351 -4.52 -4.03 -10.91
CA VAL A 351 -5.88 -4.40 -10.54
C VAL A 351 -6.84 -3.33 -11.06
N VAL A 352 -7.90 -3.75 -11.74
CA VAL A 352 -8.87 -2.82 -12.32
C VAL A 352 -10.12 -2.77 -11.45
N TYR A 353 -10.44 -1.58 -10.96
CA TYR A 353 -11.64 -1.34 -10.17
C TYR A 353 -12.62 -0.43 -10.89
N ARG A 354 -13.90 -0.73 -10.70
CA ARG A 354 -14.99 0.12 -11.18
C ARG A 354 -15.33 1.15 -10.10
N THR A 355 -14.45 2.14 -9.96
CA THR A 355 -14.49 3.04 -8.79
C THR A 355 -14.34 4.50 -9.14
N VAL A 356 -14.11 4.84 -10.40
CA VAL A 356 -13.66 6.19 -10.75
C VAL A 356 -14.65 6.86 -11.69
N ARG A 357 -15.08 8.03 -11.26
CA ARG A 357 -15.58 9.04 -12.17
C ARG A 357 -14.49 10.05 -12.43
N SER A 358 -14.26 10.32 -13.71
CA SER A 358 -13.47 11.48 -14.10
C SER A 358 -14.16 12.75 -13.60
N VAL A 359 -13.41 13.62 -12.92
CA VAL A 359 -13.86 14.97 -12.53
C VAL A 359 -14.27 15.80 -13.76
N VAL A 360 -13.75 15.43 -14.94
CA VAL A 360 -13.96 16.16 -16.20
C VAL A 360 -15.14 15.59 -17.01
N ASN A 361 -15.30 14.27 -17.09
CA ASN A 361 -16.23 13.63 -18.02
C ASN A 361 -17.46 12.96 -17.36
N GLY A 362 -17.48 12.79 -16.03
CA GLY A 362 -18.63 12.24 -15.29
C GLY A 362 -19.01 10.78 -15.63
N THR A 363 -18.28 10.13 -16.52
CA THR A 363 -18.47 8.73 -16.94
C THR A 363 -17.95 7.76 -15.88
N SER A 364 -18.65 6.64 -15.68
CA SER A 364 -18.12 5.55 -14.84
C SER A 364 -17.05 4.80 -15.63
N GLU A 365 -15.80 5.10 -15.29
CA GLU A 365 -14.63 4.50 -15.90
C GLU A 365 -14.04 3.47 -14.93
N SER A 366 -13.70 2.30 -15.46
CA SER A 366 -12.82 1.38 -14.76
C SER A 366 -11.41 1.99 -14.73
N ARG A 367 -10.78 2.06 -13.56
CA ARG A 367 -9.40 2.54 -13.41
C ARG A 367 -8.50 1.39 -12.99
N ALA A 368 -7.32 1.32 -13.61
CA ALA A 368 -6.24 0.45 -13.18
C ALA A 368 -5.50 1.08 -11.99
N PHE A 369 -5.24 0.25 -10.99
CA PHE A 369 -4.47 0.56 -9.80
C PHE A 369 -3.29 -0.42 -9.71
N VAL A 370 -2.20 0.04 -9.12
CA VAL A 370 -1.09 -0.84 -8.76
C VAL A 370 -1.53 -1.71 -7.58
N ARG A 371 -1.36 -3.03 -7.70
CA ARG A 371 -1.68 -3.98 -6.64
C ARG A 371 -0.88 -3.66 -5.38
N SER A 372 -1.60 -3.50 -4.28
CA SER A 372 -1.14 -3.37 -2.91
C SER A 372 -1.39 -4.66 -2.12
N PRO A 373 -0.69 -4.89 -0.99
CA PRO A 373 -0.92 -6.06 -0.15
C PRO A 373 -2.38 -6.18 0.35
N GLU A 374 -3.06 -5.07 0.59
CA GLU A 374 -4.45 -5.03 1.04
C GLU A 374 -5.43 -5.59 0.00
N ASP A 375 -5.13 -5.46 -1.30
CA ASP A 375 -5.96 -6.00 -2.38
C ASP A 375 -6.17 -7.51 -2.23
N ASP A 376 -5.19 -8.24 -1.70
CA ASP A 376 -5.28 -9.69 -1.51
C ASP A 376 -6.36 -10.07 -0.49
N LEU A 377 -6.44 -9.31 0.61
CA LEU A 377 -7.43 -9.52 1.67
C LEU A 377 -8.85 -9.26 1.16
N TYR A 378 -9.05 -8.13 0.48
CA TYR A 378 -10.36 -7.76 -0.04
C TYR A 378 -10.79 -8.64 -1.21
N THR A 379 -9.86 -9.02 -2.10
CA THR A 379 -10.15 -9.92 -3.22
C THR A 379 -10.56 -11.30 -2.72
N TRP A 380 -9.86 -11.84 -1.71
CA TRP A 380 -10.25 -13.09 -1.07
C TRP A 380 -11.63 -12.99 -0.40
N ALA A 381 -11.87 -11.93 0.39
CA ALA A 381 -13.15 -11.74 1.08
C ALA A 381 -14.32 -11.62 0.09
N GLN A 382 -14.12 -10.90 -1.02
CA GLN A 382 -15.10 -10.79 -2.11
C GLN A 382 -15.36 -12.14 -2.78
N ALA A 383 -14.32 -12.96 -3.01
CA ALA A 383 -14.47 -14.28 -3.61
C ALA A 383 -15.20 -15.27 -2.67
N GLU A 384 -14.88 -15.27 -1.38
CA GLU A 384 -15.56 -16.11 -0.39
C GLU A 384 -17.01 -15.67 -0.16
N LEU A 385 -17.28 -14.37 -0.16
CA LEU A 385 -18.65 -13.86 -0.11
C LEU A 385 -19.44 -14.33 -1.33
N PHE A 386 -18.85 -14.24 -2.53
CA PHE A 386 -19.49 -14.71 -3.75
C PHE A 386 -19.81 -16.20 -3.72
N LYS A 387 -18.90 -17.05 -3.21
CA LYS A 387 -19.16 -18.48 -3.02
C LYS A 387 -20.31 -18.77 -2.06
N LYS A 388 -20.44 -17.98 -0.98
CA LYS A 388 -21.46 -18.19 0.05
C LYS A 388 -22.83 -17.58 -0.29
N CYS A 389 -22.84 -16.42 -0.94
CA CYS A 389 -24.03 -15.59 -1.12
C CYS A 389 -24.40 -15.35 -2.60
N GLY A 390 -23.58 -15.80 -3.56
CA GLY A 390 -23.80 -15.58 -5.00
C GLY A 390 -23.65 -14.12 -5.45
N CYS A 391 -23.14 -13.24 -4.58
CA CYS A 391 -23.03 -11.80 -4.81
C CYS A 391 -21.78 -11.21 -4.15
N ARG A 392 -21.41 -9.99 -4.56
CA ARG A 392 -20.25 -9.25 -4.07
C ARG A 392 -20.66 -8.12 -3.14
N SER A 393 -19.76 -7.71 -2.25
CA SER A 393 -20.00 -6.59 -1.33
C SER A 393 -19.81 -5.26 -2.05
N HIS A 394 -20.69 -4.30 -1.78
CA HIS A 394 -20.53 -2.90 -2.20
C HIS A 394 -19.63 -2.10 -1.26
N ARG A 395 -19.24 -2.67 -0.10
CA ARG A 395 -18.44 -1.98 0.92
C ARG A 395 -16.93 -1.98 0.62
N SER A 396 -16.53 -2.53 -0.51
CA SER A 396 -15.15 -2.53 -1.00
C SER A 396 -15.15 -2.50 -2.53
N PRO A 397 -14.08 -2.02 -3.17
CA PRO A 397 -14.03 -1.89 -4.61
C PRO A 397 -14.09 -3.26 -5.30
N THR A 398 -14.71 -3.30 -6.48
CA THR A 398 -14.81 -4.50 -7.31
C THR A 398 -14.73 -4.14 -8.79
N GLY A 399 -14.15 -5.02 -9.59
CA GLY A 399 -14.20 -4.91 -11.06
C GLY A 399 -15.52 -5.41 -11.66
N ALA A 400 -16.40 -6.02 -10.85
CA ALA A 400 -17.64 -6.63 -11.31
C ALA A 400 -18.75 -5.60 -11.64
N SER A 401 -19.80 -6.05 -12.34
CA SER A 401 -20.97 -5.22 -12.61
C SER A 401 -21.75 -4.88 -11.35
N SER A 402 -22.42 -3.73 -11.32
CA SER A 402 -23.30 -3.34 -10.20
C SER A 402 -24.41 -4.38 -9.94
N SER A 403 -24.87 -5.06 -10.99
CA SER A 403 -25.85 -6.16 -10.90
C SER A 403 -25.38 -7.36 -10.08
N SER A 404 -24.07 -7.51 -9.87
CA SER A 404 -23.49 -8.60 -9.06
C SER A 404 -23.39 -8.27 -7.57
N LEU A 405 -23.75 -7.05 -7.15
CA LEU A 405 -23.66 -6.61 -5.76
C LEU A 405 -24.84 -7.13 -4.93
N CYS A 406 -24.59 -7.49 -3.68
CA CYS A 406 -25.61 -8.08 -2.80
C CYS A 406 -26.78 -7.11 -2.52
N TYR A 407 -26.47 -5.82 -2.39
CA TYR A 407 -27.44 -4.76 -2.12
C TYR A 407 -28.07 -4.17 -3.40
N HIS A 408 -27.68 -4.67 -4.58
CA HIS A 408 -28.28 -4.20 -5.82
C HIS A 408 -29.71 -4.73 -5.97
N VAL A 409 -30.62 -3.80 -6.21
CA VAL A 409 -32.02 -4.04 -6.52
C VAL A 409 -32.27 -3.50 -7.91
N GLN A 410 -32.77 -4.35 -8.82
CA GLN A 410 -33.05 -3.95 -10.18
C GLN A 410 -34.17 -2.90 -10.18
N PRO A 411 -34.07 -1.84 -11.01
CA PRO A 411 -35.19 -0.94 -11.24
C PRO A 411 -36.32 -1.73 -11.90
N ASP A 412 -37.57 -1.52 -11.46
CA ASP A 412 -38.73 -2.08 -12.15
C ASP A 412 -38.79 -1.51 -13.59
N GLU A 413 -39.00 -2.38 -14.59
CA GLU A 413 -39.37 -1.94 -15.94
C GLU A 413 -40.78 -1.32 -15.87
N ASP A 414 -40.85 -0.01 -16.08
CA ASP A 414 -42.04 0.83 -16.25
C ASP A 414 -43.33 0.39 -15.52
N GLY A 415 -43.54 0.94 -14.31
CA GLY A 415 -44.89 1.25 -13.81
C GLY A 415 -45.58 0.26 -12.87
N ALA A 416 -44.92 -0.82 -12.42
CA ALA A 416 -45.49 -1.72 -11.41
C ALA A 416 -44.94 -1.43 -10.00
N PRO A 417 -45.79 -1.12 -9.00
CA PRO A 417 -45.32 -1.03 -7.62
C PRO A 417 -45.15 -2.45 -7.08
N ARG A 418 -43.90 -2.90 -6.93
CA ARG A 418 -43.58 -3.83 -5.83
C ARG A 418 -43.10 -2.99 -4.67
N PRO A 419 -43.98 -2.60 -3.72
CA PRO A 419 -43.56 -1.82 -2.55
C PRO A 419 -42.64 -2.64 -1.64
N THR A 420 -42.53 -3.96 -1.84
CA THR A 420 -41.69 -4.87 -1.08
C THR A 420 -40.53 -5.42 -1.92
N LEU A 421 -39.36 -5.49 -1.29
CA LEU A 421 -38.16 -6.08 -1.90
C LEU A 421 -38.39 -7.55 -2.23
N PRO A 422 -37.96 -8.03 -3.41
CA PRO A 422 -38.02 -9.45 -3.74
C PRO A 422 -37.29 -10.29 -2.68
N LYS A 423 -37.86 -11.46 -2.36
CA LYS A 423 -37.29 -12.39 -1.36
C LYS A 423 -35.81 -12.72 -1.66
N GLU A 424 -35.48 -12.90 -2.94
CA GLU A 424 -34.11 -13.16 -3.37
C GLU A 424 -33.14 -12.01 -3.00
N ALA A 425 -33.56 -10.75 -3.20
CA ALA A 425 -32.75 -9.59 -2.83
C ALA A 425 -32.54 -9.51 -1.30
N LEU A 426 -33.60 -9.79 -0.52
CA LEU A 426 -33.51 -9.84 0.94
C LEU A 426 -32.59 -10.96 1.42
N ASP A 427 -32.64 -12.14 0.79
CA ASP A 427 -31.78 -13.27 1.13
C ASP A 427 -30.30 -12.96 0.84
N ARG A 428 -30.01 -12.27 -0.27
CA ARG A 428 -28.65 -11.75 -0.57
C ARG A 428 -28.17 -10.73 0.45
N ILE A 429 -29.00 -9.74 0.79
CA ILE A 429 -28.69 -8.71 1.80
C ILE A 429 -28.42 -9.34 3.17
N ARG A 430 -29.29 -10.27 3.62
CA ARG A 430 -29.10 -10.99 4.89
C ARG A 430 -27.85 -11.85 4.90
N CYS A 431 -27.56 -12.52 3.78
CA CYS A 431 -26.33 -13.31 3.64
C CYS A 431 -25.09 -12.41 3.74
N HIS A 432 -25.09 -11.27 3.06
CA HIS A 432 -24.03 -10.27 3.14
C HIS A 432 -23.80 -9.80 4.58
N ASP A 433 -24.84 -9.33 5.26
CA ASP A 433 -24.75 -8.79 6.63
C ASP A 433 -24.22 -9.82 7.63
N ARG A 434 -24.54 -11.09 7.40
CA ARG A 434 -24.07 -12.20 8.25
C ARG A 434 -22.58 -12.50 8.07
N TRP A 435 -22.07 -12.37 6.84
CA TRP A 435 -20.75 -12.90 6.47
C TRP A 435 -19.67 -11.85 6.25
N TRP A 436 -19.98 -10.68 5.71
CA TRP A 436 -18.96 -9.73 5.22
C TRP A 436 -17.91 -9.37 6.28
N SER A 437 -18.34 -8.88 7.44
CA SER A 437 -17.41 -8.52 8.51
C SER A 437 -16.65 -9.73 9.07
N LYS A 438 -17.26 -10.91 9.10
CA LYS A 438 -16.60 -12.14 9.55
C LYS A 438 -15.51 -12.58 8.59
N LEU A 439 -15.78 -12.49 7.29
CA LEU A 439 -14.82 -12.83 6.23
C LEU A 439 -13.62 -11.89 6.29
N LEU A 440 -13.84 -10.57 6.32
CA LEU A 440 -12.75 -9.58 6.44
C LEU A 440 -11.88 -9.82 7.68
N ASN A 441 -12.49 -10.06 8.85
CA ASN A 441 -11.74 -10.32 10.07
C ASN A 441 -10.95 -11.65 10.04
N SER A 442 -11.42 -12.64 9.28
CA SER A 442 -10.74 -13.93 9.12
C SER A 442 -9.68 -13.94 8.00
N ALA A 443 -9.72 -12.98 7.07
CA ALA A 443 -8.87 -12.95 5.88
C ALA A 443 -7.36 -13.04 6.19
N PRO A 444 -6.82 -12.34 7.22
CA PRO A 444 -5.39 -12.45 7.57
C PRO A 444 -4.91 -13.86 7.91
N ASN A 445 -5.82 -14.75 8.33
CA ASN A 445 -5.49 -16.15 8.66
C ASN A 445 -5.52 -17.08 7.45
N HIS A 446 -6.09 -16.63 6.33
CA HIS A 446 -6.30 -17.46 5.14
C HIS A 446 -5.51 -16.97 3.92
N VAL A 447 -5.01 -15.74 3.96
CA VAL A 447 -4.32 -15.08 2.85
C VAL A 447 -2.89 -14.80 3.24
N THR A 448 -1.96 -15.41 2.51
CA THR A 448 -0.57 -14.97 2.53
C THR A 448 -0.49 -13.71 1.67
N MET A 449 -0.45 -12.54 2.32
CA MET A 449 -0.34 -11.25 1.62
C MET A 449 0.93 -11.22 0.77
N TRP A 450 0.80 -10.74 -0.46
CA TRP A 450 1.95 -10.44 -1.30
C TRP A 450 2.83 -9.38 -0.63
N LYS A 451 4.13 -9.65 -0.55
CA LYS A 451 5.13 -8.74 0.00
C LYS A 451 6.22 -8.52 -1.04
N PRO A 452 6.42 -7.30 -1.56
CA PRO A 452 7.51 -7.03 -2.48
C PRO A 452 8.86 -6.99 -1.74
N CYS A 453 9.93 -7.41 -2.43
CA CYS A 453 11.28 -7.30 -1.89
C CYS A 453 11.76 -5.85 -1.83
N HIS A 454 11.31 -5.02 -2.78
CA HIS A 454 11.45 -3.58 -2.74
C HIS A 454 10.14 -2.95 -2.23
N SER A 455 10.18 -2.27 -1.08
CA SER A 455 9.01 -1.61 -0.51
C SER A 455 9.36 -0.21 -0.01
N VAL A 456 8.42 0.72 -0.17
CA VAL A 456 8.56 2.09 0.32
C VAL A 456 7.67 2.26 1.55
N SER A 457 8.30 2.51 2.69
CA SER A 457 7.63 2.81 3.96
C SER A 457 7.69 4.31 4.20
N ARG A 458 6.58 4.90 4.62
CA ARG A 458 6.50 6.33 4.94
C ARG A 458 6.10 6.50 6.40
N GLU A 459 6.88 7.28 7.12
CA GLU A 459 6.49 7.75 8.45
C GLU A 459 6.00 9.20 8.31
N VAL A 460 4.92 9.48 9.01
CA VAL A 460 4.17 10.72 8.83
C VAL A 460 3.98 11.35 10.20
N GLN A 461 4.49 12.57 10.34
CA GLN A 461 4.23 13.42 11.50
C GLN A 461 3.17 14.45 11.12
N LEU A 462 2.11 14.52 11.92
CA LEU A 462 1.02 15.47 11.74
C LEU A 462 1.13 16.59 12.76
N GLU A 463 1.20 17.83 12.29
CA GLU A 463 1.11 19.04 13.11
C GLU A 463 -0.18 19.77 12.74
N SER A 464 -0.97 20.20 13.73
CA SER A 464 -2.20 20.96 13.50
C SER A 464 -2.16 22.29 14.25
N LEU A 465 -2.57 23.37 13.59
CA LEU A 465 -2.63 24.72 14.13
C LEU A 465 -3.97 25.37 13.78
N ASP A 466 -4.43 26.31 14.60
CA ASP A 466 -5.65 27.07 14.32
C ASP A 466 -5.48 27.90 13.04
N TRP A 467 -6.45 27.80 12.14
CA TRP A 467 -6.46 28.55 10.89
C TRP A 467 -7.88 28.58 10.31
N PRO A 468 -8.39 29.70 9.78
CA PRO A 468 -7.70 30.97 9.49
C PRO A 468 -7.49 31.92 10.66
N SER A 469 -6.49 32.79 10.49
CA SER A 469 -6.34 34.04 11.26
C SER A 469 -7.37 35.08 10.81
N ASP A 470 -7.59 36.12 11.60
CA ASP A 470 -8.56 37.17 11.25
C ASP A 470 -8.22 37.91 9.94
N GLU A 471 -6.93 38.02 9.62
CA GLU A 471 -6.44 38.61 8.37
C GLU A 471 -6.72 37.73 7.15
N ASP A 472 -6.72 36.41 7.32
CA ASP A 472 -6.98 35.43 6.26
C ASP A 472 -8.48 35.31 5.91
N LEU A 473 -9.37 35.62 6.86
CA LEU A 473 -10.81 35.39 6.72
C LEU A 473 -11.43 36.10 5.52
N MET A 474 -11.05 37.36 5.29
CA MET A 474 -11.63 38.16 4.22
C MET A 474 -11.25 37.62 2.81
N PRO A 475 -9.97 37.34 2.50
CA PRO A 475 -9.59 36.64 1.27
C PRO A 475 -10.27 35.28 1.07
N ILE A 476 -10.42 34.51 2.14
CA ILE A 476 -11.09 33.20 2.12
C ILE A 476 -12.58 33.36 1.80
N ALA A 477 -13.27 34.29 2.46
CA ALA A 477 -14.68 34.57 2.23
C ALA A 477 -14.94 35.03 0.78
N VAL A 478 -14.07 35.89 0.23
CA VAL A 478 -14.15 36.28 -1.19
C VAL A 478 -13.95 35.08 -2.11
N SER A 479 -12.96 34.22 -1.81
CA SER A 479 -12.68 33.02 -2.59
C SER A 479 -13.84 32.01 -2.55
N PHE A 480 -14.45 31.84 -1.38
CA PHE A 480 -15.66 31.03 -1.18
C PHE A 480 -16.79 31.48 -2.10
N ILE A 481 -17.19 32.75 -2.01
CA ILE A 481 -18.28 33.30 -2.81
C ILE A 481 -17.95 33.17 -4.29
N LYS A 482 -16.73 33.51 -4.71
CA LYS A 482 -16.31 33.47 -6.11
C LYS A 482 -16.39 32.06 -6.69
N MET A 483 -15.95 31.05 -5.94
CA MET A 483 -15.99 29.65 -6.34
C MET A 483 -17.44 29.18 -6.49
N ARG A 484 -18.28 29.41 -5.47
CA ARG A 484 -19.69 28.97 -5.46
C ARG A 484 -20.54 29.71 -6.51
N GLN A 485 -20.26 31.00 -6.76
CA GLN A 485 -20.91 31.76 -7.83
C GLN A 485 -20.50 31.28 -9.23
N ARG A 486 -19.22 30.97 -9.47
CA ARG A 486 -18.78 30.46 -10.79
C ARG A 486 -19.56 29.20 -11.18
N ASN A 487 -19.75 28.30 -10.23
CA ASN A 487 -20.50 27.06 -10.45
C ASN A 487 -22.01 27.33 -10.66
N ALA A 488 -22.55 28.36 -9.99
CA ALA A 488 -23.94 28.77 -10.15
C ALA A 488 -24.21 29.56 -11.46
N GLN A 489 -23.23 30.31 -11.98
CA GLN A 489 -23.35 31.18 -13.16
C GLN A 489 -23.27 30.46 -14.51
N HIS A 490 -22.90 29.17 -14.56
CA HIS A 490 -22.90 28.39 -15.80
C HIS A 490 -24.29 27.96 -16.30
N ARG A 491 -25.38 28.52 -15.76
CA ARG A 491 -26.70 28.52 -16.41
C ARG A 491 -27.37 29.87 -16.21
N ASP A 492 -27.84 30.43 -17.31
CA ASP A 492 -28.53 31.71 -17.34
C ASP A 492 -29.70 31.76 -16.35
N GLU A 493 -29.76 32.90 -15.65
CA GLU A 493 -31.01 33.56 -15.22
C GLU A 493 -31.99 32.74 -14.35
N TYR A 494 -31.75 32.67 -13.03
CA TYR A 494 -32.75 32.46 -11.94
C TYR A 494 -33.77 31.31 -12.06
N ALA A 495 -33.73 30.52 -13.13
CA ALA A 495 -34.60 29.38 -13.34
C ALA A 495 -33.98 28.22 -12.59
N VAL A 496 -34.65 27.77 -11.54
CA VAL A 496 -34.46 26.42 -11.02
C VAL A 496 -34.43 25.50 -12.24
N PRO A 497 -33.37 24.70 -12.44
CA PRO A 497 -33.24 23.88 -13.63
C PRO A 497 -34.53 23.10 -13.88
N SER A 498 -35.07 23.15 -15.10
CA SER A 498 -36.26 22.38 -15.45
C SER A 498 -36.04 20.90 -15.12
N TRP A 499 -37.13 20.15 -14.89
CA TRP A 499 -37.07 18.72 -14.60
C TRP A 499 -36.31 17.90 -15.67
N ASN A 500 -36.07 18.49 -16.86
CA ASN A 500 -35.34 17.89 -17.98
C ASN A 500 -33.82 18.16 -17.96
N SER A 501 -33.29 18.89 -16.97
CA SER A 501 -31.85 19.11 -16.82
C SER A 501 -31.15 17.91 -16.16
N SER A 502 -29.87 17.70 -16.46
CA SER A 502 -29.06 16.67 -15.79
C SER A 502 -29.11 16.84 -14.27
N LEU A 503 -29.51 15.80 -13.53
CA LEU A 503 -29.67 15.79 -12.08
C LEU A 503 -28.45 16.38 -11.34
N THR A 504 -27.24 16.04 -11.79
CA THR A 504 -25.96 16.55 -11.28
C THR A 504 -25.83 18.07 -11.30
N ALA A 505 -26.34 18.72 -12.35
CA ALA A 505 -26.28 20.18 -12.46
C ALA A 505 -27.27 20.85 -11.51
N ARG A 506 -28.45 20.23 -11.31
CA ARG A 506 -29.44 20.70 -10.34
C ARG A 506 -28.93 20.57 -8.91
N THR A 507 -28.33 19.43 -8.55
CA THR A 507 -27.79 19.21 -7.20
C THR A 507 -26.61 20.13 -6.89
N THR A 508 -25.70 20.34 -7.85
CA THR A 508 -24.55 21.24 -7.70
C THR A 508 -24.98 22.71 -7.51
N TYR A 509 -25.94 23.19 -8.30
CA TYR A 509 -26.49 24.55 -8.15
C TYR A 509 -27.13 24.74 -6.78
N LEU A 510 -28.01 23.82 -6.37
CA LEU A 510 -28.71 23.89 -5.08
C LEU A 510 -27.73 23.91 -3.91
N ARG A 511 -26.72 23.02 -3.94
CA ARG A 511 -25.66 22.99 -2.94
C ARG A 511 -24.93 24.34 -2.85
N ASP A 512 -24.46 24.85 -3.98
CA ASP A 512 -23.59 26.04 -3.99
C ASP A 512 -24.35 27.31 -3.64
N TYR A 513 -25.60 27.44 -4.08
CA TYR A 513 -26.49 28.52 -3.64
C TYR A 513 -26.76 28.44 -2.13
N SER A 514 -27.18 27.26 -1.65
CA SER A 514 -27.51 27.05 -0.24
C SER A 514 -26.32 27.35 0.67
N ALA A 515 -25.10 26.91 0.28
CA ALA A 515 -23.88 27.19 1.03
C ALA A 515 -23.64 28.69 1.27
N VAL A 516 -23.85 29.51 0.24
CA VAL A 516 -23.66 30.97 0.32
C VAL A 516 -24.72 31.62 1.22
N HIS A 517 -25.98 31.20 1.09
CA HIS A 517 -27.08 31.77 1.85
C HIS A 517 -27.07 31.34 3.32
N SER A 518 -26.72 30.09 3.63
CA SER A 518 -26.65 29.57 5.01
C SER A 518 -25.51 30.16 5.83
N LEU A 519 -24.47 30.68 5.17
CA LEU A 519 -23.38 31.42 5.82
C LEU A 519 -23.68 32.92 5.94
N SER A 520 -24.76 33.42 5.35
CA SER A 520 -25.17 34.82 5.49
C SER A 520 -25.79 35.10 6.84
N ARG A 521 -25.52 36.28 7.41
CA ARG A 521 -26.31 36.80 8.54
C ARG A 521 -27.70 37.29 8.11
N ASP A 522 -27.83 37.71 6.85
CA ASP A 522 -29.06 38.19 6.24
C ASP A 522 -29.05 37.82 4.74
N SER A 523 -29.93 36.88 4.36
CA SER A 523 -29.95 36.30 3.01
C SER A 523 -30.48 37.27 1.95
N GLU A 524 -31.38 38.19 2.32
CA GLU A 524 -32.00 39.14 1.41
C GLU A 524 -31.03 40.27 1.06
N SER A 525 -30.29 40.79 2.05
CA SER A 525 -29.22 41.77 1.80
C SER A 525 -28.05 41.18 1.03
N LEU A 526 -27.67 39.91 1.27
CA LEU A 526 -26.56 39.26 0.58
C LEU A 526 -26.79 39.18 -0.93
N THR A 527 -28.00 38.83 -1.37
CA THR A 527 -28.34 38.75 -2.80
C THR A 527 -28.09 40.09 -3.52
N LYS A 528 -28.42 41.20 -2.85
CA LYS A 528 -28.16 42.55 -3.35
C LYS A 528 -26.67 42.88 -3.36
N LEU A 529 -25.97 42.57 -2.26
CA LEU A 529 -24.53 42.82 -2.12
C LEU A 529 -23.68 42.04 -3.13
N LEU A 530 -24.08 40.81 -3.45
CA LEU A 530 -23.43 39.98 -4.46
C LEU A 530 -23.48 40.60 -5.87
N LYS A 531 -24.50 41.40 -6.17
CA LYS A 531 -24.62 42.16 -7.43
C LYS A 531 -23.80 43.45 -7.42
N GLU A 532 -23.63 44.06 -6.25
CA GLU A 532 -22.94 45.35 -6.10
C GLU A 532 -21.42 45.23 -5.95
N SER A 533 -20.95 44.36 -5.04
CA SER A 533 -19.53 44.28 -4.67
C SER A 533 -19.19 43.01 -3.87
N MET A 534 -18.29 42.19 -4.43
CA MET A 534 -17.80 40.95 -3.80
C MET A 534 -17.18 41.16 -2.40
N PRO A 535 -16.32 42.18 -2.17
CA PRO A 535 -15.84 42.47 -0.82
C PRO A 535 -16.96 42.82 0.17
N LYS A 536 -18.00 43.56 -0.25
CA LYS A 536 -19.11 43.89 0.66
C LYS A 536 -19.94 42.65 1.00
N ALA A 537 -20.18 41.78 0.02
CA ALA A 537 -20.85 40.50 0.24
C ALA A 537 -20.05 39.59 1.18
N ALA A 538 -18.73 39.52 1.04
CA ALA A 538 -17.86 38.76 1.93
C ALA A 538 -17.95 39.23 3.39
N LYS A 539 -18.08 40.54 3.64
CA LYS A 539 -18.27 41.09 4.99
C LYS A 539 -19.63 40.75 5.62
N ALA A 540 -20.64 40.42 4.81
CA ALA A 540 -21.96 40.03 5.29
C ALA A 540 -22.03 38.56 5.73
N LEU A 541 -21.01 37.75 5.39
CA LEU A 541 -20.92 36.37 5.84
C LEU A 541 -20.59 36.28 7.33
N ASN A 542 -21.11 35.26 7.98
CA ASN A 542 -20.74 34.91 9.34
C ASN A 542 -19.31 34.33 9.36
N THR A 543 -18.35 35.16 9.77
CA THR A 543 -16.93 34.83 9.85
C THR A 543 -16.63 33.59 10.69
N GLN A 544 -17.38 33.38 11.79
CA GLN A 544 -17.23 32.20 12.63
C GLN A 544 -17.63 30.93 11.87
N LYS A 545 -18.79 30.94 11.20
CA LYS A 545 -19.21 29.81 10.37
C LYS A 545 -18.26 29.57 9.19
N VAL A 546 -17.68 30.62 8.60
CA VAL A 546 -16.64 30.46 7.56
C VAL A 546 -15.43 29.73 8.13
N LYS A 547 -14.95 30.13 9.33
CA LYS A 547 -13.82 29.48 10.02
C LYS A 547 -14.10 28.00 10.31
N GLU A 548 -15.32 27.67 10.73
CA GLU A 548 -15.76 26.30 11.03
C GLU A 548 -15.99 25.42 9.78
N ASN A 549 -15.84 25.96 8.57
CA ASN A 549 -16.05 25.23 7.32
C ASN A 549 -14.81 25.21 6.41
N VAL A 550 -13.63 25.56 6.92
CA VAL A 550 -12.39 25.58 6.13
C VAL A 550 -11.29 24.74 6.76
N VAL A 551 -10.47 24.13 5.91
CA VAL A 551 -9.26 23.43 6.31
C VAL A 551 -8.13 23.75 5.34
N ARG A 552 -6.92 23.89 5.87
CA ARG A 552 -5.69 23.95 5.10
C ARG A 552 -4.90 22.66 5.30
N LEU A 553 -4.54 22.02 4.20
CA LEU A 553 -3.66 20.86 4.18
C LEU A 553 -2.32 21.26 3.56
N VAL A 554 -1.24 20.95 4.27
CA VAL A 554 0.14 21.12 3.80
C VAL A 554 0.82 19.77 3.85
N VAL A 555 1.14 19.19 2.70
CA VAL A 555 1.92 17.95 2.63
C VAL A 555 3.32 18.28 2.13
N ARG A 556 4.34 17.94 2.92
CA ARG A 556 5.73 18.20 2.59
C ARG A 556 6.62 17.01 2.93
N LEU A 557 7.62 16.80 2.08
CA LEU A 557 8.68 15.83 2.32
C LEU A 557 9.72 16.42 3.28
N GLU A 558 10.20 15.62 4.23
CA GLU A 558 11.25 16.05 5.16
C GLU A 558 12.62 16.14 4.48
N SER A 559 12.84 15.30 3.47
CA SER A 559 14.00 15.30 2.59
C SER A 559 13.54 14.99 1.15
N PRO A 560 14.19 15.56 0.11
CA PRO A 560 13.95 15.15 -1.26
C PRO A 560 14.51 13.75 -1.58
N TYR A 561 15.33 13.19 -0.68
CA TYR A 561 15.92 11.87 -0.81
C TYR A 561 15.44 10.91 0.28
N SER A 562 15.33 9.63 -0.07
CA SER A 562 14.96 8.55 0.84
C SER A 562 16.15 8.08 1.66
N ILE A 563 15.84 7.54 2.82
CA ILE A 563 16.74 6.63 3.53
C ILE A 563 16.53 5.26 2.91
N ALA A 564 17.61 4.52 2.64
CA ALA A 564 17.53 3.19 2.09
C ALA A 564 18.07 2.18 3.10
N TYR A 565 17.30 1.11 3.30
CA TYR A 565 17.68 -0.08 4.04
C TYR A 565 17.88 -1.19 3.02
N THR A 566 19.11 -1.69 2.89
CA THR A 566 19.44 -2.74 1.94
C THR A 566 20.01 -3.96 2.66
N GLU A 567 19.51 -5.12 2.28
CA GLU A 567 20.03 -6.41 2.72
C GLU A 567 20.95 -7.00 1.65
N SER A 568 22.11 -7.48 2.07
CA SER A 568 23.08 -8.16 1.22
C SER A 568 23.61 -9.40 1.92
N PHE A 569 24.03 -10.41 1.16
CA PHE A 569 24.72 -11.54 1.77
C PHE A 569 26.07 -11.07 2.31
N THR A 570 26.41 -11.48 3.53
CA THR A 570 27.73 -11.18 4.13
C THR A 570 28.89 -11.77 3.33
N TYR A 571 28.64 -12.87 2.63
CA TYR A 571 29.62 -13.59 1.83
C TYR A 571 29.07 -13.86 0.43
N GLN A 572 29.77 -13.41 -0.61
CA GLN A 572 29.32 -13.54 -2.01
C GLN A 572 30.08 -14.66 -2.74
N TRP A 573 29.45 -15.25 -3.77
CA TRP A 573 30.01 -16.42 -4.46
C TRP A 573 31.38 -16.16 -5.12
N PHE A 574 31.66 -14.91 -5.51
CA PHE A 574 32.96 -14.55 -6.09
C PHE A 574 34.08 -14.45 -5.04
N GLU A 575 33.75 -14.18 -3.78
CA GLU A 575 34.72 -14.14 -2.68
C GLU A 575 35.25 -15.56 -2.43
N ILE A 576 34.36 -16.57 -2.44
CA ILE A 576 34.74 -17.99 -2.41
C ILE A 576 35.69 -18.33 -3.56
N LEU A 577 35.37 -17.90 -4.78
CA LEU A 577 36.23 -18.20 -5.93
C LEU A 577 37.60 -17.53 -5.80
N SER A 578 37.66 -16.31 -5.30
CA SER A 578 38.92 -15.62 -5.02
C SER A 578 39.76 -16.39 -4.01
N GLU A 579 39.18 -16.75 -2.86
CA GLU A 579 39.89 -17.49 -1.82
C GLU A 579 40.33 -18.89 -2.27
N LEU A 580 39.52 -19.57 -3.09
CA LEU A 580 39.92 -20.85 -3.68
C LEU A 580 41.07 -20.71 -4.66
N ILE A 581 41.07 -19.66 -5.48
CA ILE A 581 42.19 -19.37 -6.40
C ILE A 581 43.46 -19.06 -5.60
N ASP A 582 43.35 -18.24 -4.56
CA ASP A 582 44.48 -17.89 -3.68
C ASP A 582 45.04 -19.12 -2.95
N LEU A 583 44.17 -20.01 -2.47
CA LEU A 583 44.58 -21.27 -1.85
C LEU A 583 45.34 -22.18 -2.84
N ILE A 584 44.80 -22.33 -4.07
CA ILE A 584 45.44 -23.11 -5.14
C ILE A 584 46.81 -22.52 -5.49
N TRP A 585 46.92 -21.19 -5.55
CA TRP A 585 48.19 -20.48 -5.80
C TRP A 585 49.20 -20.61 -4.65
N LEU A 586 48.76 -20.53 -3.40
CA LEU A 586 49.64 -20.68 -2.22
C LEU A 586 50.28 -22.07 -2.15
N ILE A 587 49.53 -23.11 -2.53
CA ILE A 587 50.04 -24.48 -2.61
C ILE A 587 51.11 -24.59 -3.69
N ALA A 588 50.94 -23.89 -4.82
CA ALA A 588 51.93 -23.86 -5.90
C ALA A 588 53.22 -23.11 -5.51
N ILE A 589 53.10 -22.01 -4.76
CA ILE A 589 54.27 -21.21 -4.34
C ILE A 589 55.09 -21.91 -3.25
N TRP A 590 54.45 -22.62 -2.31
CA TRP A 590 55.15 -23.33 -1.23
C TRP A 590 56.07 -24.44 -1.76
N ASP A 591 55.69 -25.14 -2.84
CA ASP A 591 56.51 -26.21 -3.43
C ASP A 591 57.68 -25.66 -4.28
N SER A 592 57.53 -24.49 -4.91
CA SER A 592 58.63 -23.79 -5.61
C SER A 592 59.81 -23.46 -4.67
N GLN A 593 59.51 -23.04 -3.44
CA GLN A 593 60.54 -22.74 -2.42
C GLN A 593 61.20 -24.01 -1.88
N VAL A 594 60.46 -25.12 -1.71
CA VAL A 594 60.99 -26.41 -1.27
C VAL A 594 61.81 -27.11 -2.38
N GLY A 595 61.44 -26.91 -3.65
CA GLY A 595 62.20 -27.37 -4.82
C GLY A 595 63.56 -26.69 -4.98
N HIS A 596 63.68 -25.42 -4.58
CA HIS A 596 64.96 -24.69 -4.60
C HIS A 596 65.95 -25.14 -3.51
N VAL A 597 65.47 -25.69 -2.40
CA VAL A 597 66.34 -26.24 -1.34
C VAL A 597 67.09 -27.50 -1.80
N LYS A 598 66.63 -28.19 -2.86
CA LYS A 598 67.32 -29.37 -3.41
C LYS A 598 68.37 -29.08 -4.48
N ARG A 599 68.55 -27.81 -4.89
CA ARG A 599 69.56 -27.43 -5.90
C ARG A 599 70.76 -26.68 -5.34
N SER A 600 70.86 -26.54 -4.02
CA SER A 600 71.96 -25.89 -3.32
C SER A 600 72.64 -26.82 -2.31
N ASP A 601 72.97 -28.05 -2.72
CA ASP A 601 73.82 -28.97 -1.96
C ASP A 601 74.93 -29.55 -2.86
N ARG A 602 75.78 -28.65 -3.36
CA ARG A 602 77.20 -28.87 -3.63
C ARG A 602 77.81 -27.54 -4.04
N GLU A 603 78.76 -27.07 -3.23
CA GLU A 603 79.50 -25.80 -3.36
C GLU A 603 78.71 -24.55 -2.98
N ASP A 604 78.59 -24.26 -1.67
CA ASP A 604 78.71 -22.89 -1.13
C ASP A 604 78.71 -22.79 0.42
N VAL A 605 79.16 -23.83 1.13
CA VAL A 605 79.39 -23.81 2.59
C VAL A 605 80.67 -23.01 2.98
N LYS A 606 81.20 -22.16 2.09
CA LYS A 606 82.35 -21.28 2.40
C LYS A 606 82.15 -19.80 2.05
N GLN A 607 80.98 -19.40 1.53
CA GLN A 607 80.70 -17.98 1.21
C GLN A 607 79.73 -17.29 2.19
N LEU A 608 78.97 -18.05 3.00
CA LEU A 608 77.97 -17.48 3.92
C LEU A 608 78.52 -16.97 5.27
N GLU A 609 79.79 -17.23 5.62
CA GLU A 609 80.43 -16.56 6.77
C GLU A 609 80.92 -15.13 6.45
N LYS A 610 80.95 -14.71 5.17
CA LYS A 610 81.42 -13.37 4.77
C LYS A 610 80.33 -12.34 4.46
N LEU A 611 79.08 -12.75 4.29
CA LEU A 611 77.95 -11.82 4.03
C LEU A 611 77.15 -11.44 5.29
N GLY A 612 77.37 -12.11 6.43
CA GLY A 612 76.72 -11.80 7.71
C GLY A 612 77.20 -10.53 8.42
N SER A 613 78.14 -9.76 7.84
CA SER A 613 78.69 -8.54 8.46
C SER A 613 78.36 -7.24 7.72
N ALA A 614 77.57 -7.28 6.64
CA ALA A 614 77.34 -6.10 5.78
C ALA A 614 75.89 -5.59 5.70
N LEU A 615 74.91 -6.20 6.38
CA LEU A 615 73.50 -5.77 6.33
C LEU A 615 72.94 -5.40 7.72
N GLN A 616 73.70 -4.60 8.47
CA GLN A 616 73.26 -4.01 9.74
C GLN A 616 72.94 -2.51 9.63
N ASN A 617 72.68 -2.00 8.44
CA ASN A 617 72.24 -0.62 8.24
C ASN A 617 71.40 -0.51 6.95
N GLU A 618 70.07 -0.57 7.07
CA GLU A 618 69.12 0.40 6.49
C GLU A 618 67.67 -0.02 6.79
N ARG A 619 66.79 0.98 6.94
CA ARG A 619 65.45 0.94 7.54
C ARG A 619 64.32 0.76 6.50
N VAL A 620 63.32 -0.08 6.86
CA VAL A 620 61.83 0.15 6.81
C VAL A 620 61.17 0.18 5.40
N PRO A 621 59.94 -0.37 5.15
CA PRO A 621 58.75 -0.27 6.00
C PRO A 621 57.92 -1.53 6.33
N GLU A 622 57.21 -1.35 7.45
CA GLU A 622 56.19 -2.20 8.06
C GLU A 622 55.02 -2.49 7.10
N PHE A 623 54.85 -3.75 6.69
CA PHE A 623 53.59 -4.25 6.13
C PHE A 623 53.32 -5.74 6.40
N PHE A 624 54.08 -6.37 7.29
CA PHE A 624 54.01 -7.82 7.53
C PHE A 624 53.95 -8.17 9.03
N THR A 625 53.05 -7.54 9.78
CA THR A 625 52.71 -7.99 11.15
C THR A 625 51.28 -7.59 11.52
N SER A 626 50.26 -8.20 10.92
CA SER A 626 48.89 -8.15 11.49
C SER A 626 47.91 -9.25 11.01
N GLY A 627 48.40 -10.42 10.56
CA GLY A 627 47.52 -11.47 10.01
C GLY A 627 47.40 -12.77 10.81
N CYS A 628 48.16 -12.95 11.90
CA CYS A 628 48.19 -14.22 12.65
C CYS A 628 48.16 -14.04 14.17
N SER A 629 47.38 -13.07 14.66
CA SER A 629 47.10 -12.93 16.09
C SER A 629 45.68 -12.41 16.32
N MET A 630 44.68 -13.20 15.97
CA MET A 630 43.37 -13.11 16.63
C MET A 630 42.58 -14.40 16.35
N TYR A 631 42.77 -15.44 17.16
CA TYR A 631 41.82 -16.52 17.48
C TYR A 631 42.46 -17.43 18.54
N ILE A 632 42.70 -16.86 19.72
CA ILE A 632 42.64 -17.58 21.00
C ILE A 632 42.02 -16.60 21.99
N GLU A 633 40.68 -16.53 21.99
CA GLU A 633 39.81 -16.62 23.16
C GLU A 633 38.39 -16.95 22.71
#